data_AF-A0A1Q6XM00-F1
#
_entry.id   AF-A0A1Q6XM00-F1
#
_cell.length_a   1.000
_cell.length_b   1.000
_cell.length_c   1.000
_cell.angle_alpha   90.00
_cell.angle_beta   90.00
_cell.angle_gamma   90.00
#
_symmetry.space_group_name_H-M   'P 1'
#
loop_
_entity.id
_entity.type
_entity.pdbx_description
1 polymer ?
#
loop_
_entity_poly.entity_id
_entity_poly.type
_entity_poly.pdbx_seq_one_letter_code
_entity_poly.pdbx_strand_id
1 'polypeptide(L)'
;MHSLLNEGREAGASLPHSHTQLVWLAEPPPAVRAEEDGGECAVCRHLEAELASGDRLVLERDGLVLLAAYGGRLPYELLIAPREHPGGNAFESELLAPALGVLSEALRRLHALEGPAPVNAWVHDTGHWHVEVLPRLTVFAGIELGAGIYVNSLAPEDAAAALRDARGTVPVRGLSPKRSQP
;
A
#
# COMPACT_ATOMS: atom_id res chain seq x y z
N MET A 1 0.01 -17.75 1.12
CA MET A 1 -0.93 -17.35 0.03
C MET A 1 -0.58 -15.93 -0.38
N HIS A 2 -0.62 -15.57 -1.66
CA HIS A 2 -0.35 -14.18 -2.09
C HIS A 2 -1.66 -13.50 -2.49
N SER A 3 -2.05 -12.44 -1.78
CA SER A 3 -3.27 -11.67 -2.03
C SER A 3 -2.91 -10.32 -2.65
N LEU A 4 -3.56 -9.95 -3.75
CA LEU A 4 -3.29 -8.71 -4.48
C LEU A 4 -4.55 -8.06 -5.06
N LEU A 5 -4.51 -6.75 -5.21
CA LEU A 5 -5.49 -5.89 -5.87
C LEU A 5 -4.80 -5.15 -7.01
N ASN A 6 -5.42 -5.18 -8.17
CA ASN A 6 -5.07 -4.32 -9.30
C ASN A 6 -6.31 -3.49 -9.66
N GLU A 7 -6.21 -2.17 -9.57
CA GLU A 7 -7.27 -1.25 -9.95
C GLU A 7 -6.76 -0.26 -11.01
N GLY A 8 -7.48 -0.17 -12.13
CA GLY A 8 -7.09 0.68 -13.26
C GLY A 8 -6.12 0.01 -14.24
N ARG A 9 -6.09 0.53 -15.47
CA ARG A 9 -5.41 -0.10 -16.62
C ARG A 9 -3.89 -0.14 -16.43
N GLU A 10 -3.32 0.93 -15.90
CA GLU A 10 -1.89 1.12 -15.66
C GLU A 10 -1.36 0.25 -14.51
N ALA A 11 -2.26 -0.25 -13.66
CA ALA A 11 -1.99 -1.26 -12.64
C ALA A 11 -2.17 -2.70 -13.16
N GLY A 12 -2.53 -2.88 -14.44
CA GLY A 12 -2.72 -4.20 -15.05
C GLY A 12 -4.09 -4.82 -14.80
N ALA A 13 -5.10 -4.04 -14.37
CA ALA A 13 -6.46 -4.55 -14.26
C ALA A 13 -7.01 -4.93 -15.65
N SER A 14 -7.39 -6.20 -15.83
CA SER A 14 -8.01 -6.71 -17.05
C SER A 14 -9.51 -6.42 -17.13
N LEU A 15 -10.13 -6.14 -15.99
CA LEU A 15 -11.54 -5.84 -15.83
C LEU A 15 -11.74 -4.41 -15.30
N PRO A 16 -12.80 -3.71 -15.73
CA PRO A 16 -13.06 -2.33 -15.32
C PRO A 16 -13.60 -2.20 -13.88
N HIS A 17 -13.83 -3.30 -13.18
CA HIS A 17 -14.28 -3.29 -11.78
C HIS A 17 -13.14 -3.71 -10.84
N SER A 18 -13.13 -3.14 -9.63
CA SER A 18 -12.21 -3.54 -8.57
C SER A 18 -12.41 -5.03 -8.24
N HIS A 19 -11.31 -5.77 -8.17
CA HIS A 19 -11.32 -7.17 -7.78
C HIS A 19 -9.97 -7.53 -7.14
N THR A 20 -10.01 -8.39 -6.13
CA THR A 20 -8.83 -8.96 -5.49
C THR A 20 -8.58 -10.36 -6.04
N GLN A 21 -7.32 -10.74 -6.15
CA GLN A 21 -6.90 -12.06 -6.59
C GLN A 21 -6.15 -12.76 -5.45
N LEU A 22 -6.36 -14.06 -5.30
CA LEU A 22 -5.61 -14.92 -4.41
C LEU A 22 -4.81 -15.91 -5.25
N VAL A 23 -3.49 -15.90 -5.08
CA VAL A 23 -2.57 -16.76 -5.83
C VAL A 23 -1.87 -17.71 -4.85
N TRP A 24 -1.95 -19.01 -5.15
CA TRP A 24 -1.20 -20.02 -4.42
C TRP A 24 0.15 -20.25 -5.10
N LEU A 25 1.24 -20.01 -4.38
CA LEU A 25 2.60 -20.19 -4.87
C LEU A 25 3.24 -21.37 -4.13
N ALA A 26 4.00 -22.19 -4.85
CA ALA A 26 4.72 -23.33 -4.26
C ALA A 26 5.86 -22.88 -3.35
N GLU A 27 6.42 -21.70 -3.61
CA GLU A 27 7.50 -21.07 -2.86
C GLU A 27 7.09 -19.66 -2.42
N PRO A 28 7.58 -19.16 -1.26
CA PRO A 28 7.36 -17.77 -0.88
C PRO A 28 7.94 -16.81 -1.93
N PRO A 29 7.29 -15.66 -2.18
CA PRO A 29 7.83 -14.61 -3.04
C PRO A 29 9.24 -14.19 -2.58
N PRO A 30 10.16 -13.85 -3.51
CA PRO A 30 11.52 -13.45 -3.15
C PRO A 30 11.60 -12.27 -2.16
N ALA A 31 10.70 -11.29 -2.25
CA ALA A 31 10.65 -10.16 -1.32
C ALA A 31 10.35 -10.60 0.12
N VAL A 32 9.36 -11.49 0.29
CA VAL A 32 9.02 -12.09 1.59
C VAL A 32 10.21 -12.86 2.18
N ARG A 33 10.95 -13.61 1.36
CA ARG A 33 12.17 -14.31 1.83
C ARG A 33 13.24 -13.34 2.33
N ALA A 34 13.44 -12.22 1.63
CA ALA A 34 14.45 -11.22 2.00
C ALA A 34 14.12 -10.49 3.32
N GLU A 35 12.83 -10.34 3.65
CA GLU A 35 12.38 -9.74 4.91
C GLU A 35 12.63 -10.62 6.13
N GLU A 36 12.76 -11.93 5.94
CA GLU A 36 12.97 -12.94 6.98
C GLU A 36 14.46 -13.27 7.21
N ASP A 37 15.37 -12.74 6.37
CA ASP A 37 16.81 -12.98 6.48
C ASP A 37 17.43 -12.12 7.61
N GLY A 38 18.03 -12.77 8.61
CA GLY A 38 18.90 -12.10 9.60
C GLY A 38 18.48 -12.16 11.08
N GLY A 39 17.48 -12.96 11.45
CA GLY A 39 17.16 -13.31 12.86
C GLY A 39 16.44 -12.23 13.69
N GLU A 40 16.46 -10.96 13.25
CA GLU A 40 15.66 -9.86 13.79
C GLU A 40 14.62 -9.40 12.76
N CYS A 41 13.41 -9.09 13.21
CA CYS A 41 12.34 -8.66 12.32
C CYS A 41 12.67 -7.32 11.64
N ALA A 42 12.90 -7.35 10.32
CA ALA A 42 13.26 -6.18 9.54
C ALA A 42 12.18 -5.09 9.56
N VAL A 43 10.90 -5.49 9.55
CA VAL A 43 9.77 -4.57 9.62
C VAL A 43 9.71 -3.87 10.99
N CYS A 44 9.91 -4.58 12.11
CA CYS A 44 9.97 -3.93 13.43
C CYS A 44 11.04 -2.84 13.47
N ARG A 45 12.25 -3.16 13.00
CA ARG A 45 13.37 -2.20 12.94
C ARG A 45 13.03 -1.00 12.06
N HIS A 46 12.37 -1.24 10.93
CA HIS A 46 11.93 -0.17 10.05
C HIS A 46 10.88 0.72 10.74
N LEU A 47 9.83 0.14 11.31
CA LEU A 47 8.79 0.88 12.01
C LEU A 47 9.34 1.68 13.20
N GLU A 48 10.28 1.14 13.97
CA GLU A 48 10.90 1.85 15.07
C GLU A 48 11.61 3.12 14.59
N ALA A 49 12.40 3.03 13.51
CA ALA A 49 13.08 4.18 12.92
C ALA A 49 12.09 5.22 12.35
N GLU A 50 11.06 4.75 11.64
CA GLU A 50 10.03 5.61 11.05
C GLU A 50 9.20 6.34 12.09
N LEU A 51 8.83 5.66 13.18
CA LEU A 51 8.06 6.25 14.29
C LEU A 51 8.90 7.19 15.16
N ALA A 52 10.22 6.95 15.27
CA ALA A 52 11.12 7.84 15.98
C ALA A 52 11.32 9.18 15.27
N SER A 53 11.39 9.19 13.93
CA SER A 53 11.46 10.41 13.11
C SER A 53 10.09 11.06 12.95
N GLY A 54 9.06 10.27 12.60
CA GLY A 54 7.71 10.74 12.35
C GLY A 54 7.50 11.46 11.00
N ASP A 55 8.57 11.73 10.25
CA ASP A 55 8.49 12.56 9.03
C ASP A 55 7.59 11.94 7.97
N ARG A 56 7.65 10.61 7.83
CA ARG A 56 6.89 9.82 6.83
C ARG A 56 5.62 9.18 7.39
N LEU A 57 5.27 9.42 8.65
CA LEU A 57 4.04 8.90 9.27
C LEU A 57 2.81 9.66 8.76
N VAL A 58 1.93 8.98 8.03
CA VAL A 58 0.69 9.59 7.51
C VAL A 58 -0.43 9.56 8.56
N LEU A 59 -0.66 8.41 9.18
CA LEU A 59 -1.59 8.27 10.29
C LEU A 59 -1.26 7.04 11.15
N GLU A 60 -1.72 7.09 12.39
CA GLU A 60 -1.77 5.97 13.31
C GLU A 60 -3.22 5.82 13.80
N ARG A 61 -3.76 4.60 13.74
CA ARG A 61 -5.14 4.30 14.11
C ARG A 61 -5.33 2.82 14.40
N ASP A 62 -6.06 2.48 15.45
CA ASP A 62 -6.43 1.10 15.79
C ASP A 62 -5.24 0.13 15.89
N GLY A 63 -4.08 0.60 16.39
CA GLY A 63 -2.87 -0.22 16.48
C GLY A 63 -2.16 -0.44 15.14
N LEU A 64 -2.55 0.29 14.09
CA LEU A 64 -1.94 0.27 12.76
C LEU A 64 -1.26 1.60 12.47
N VAL A 65 -0.22 1.53 11.65
CA VAL A 65 0.49 2.69 11.11
C VAL A 65 0.34 2.70 9.59
N LEU A 66 0.22 3.90 9.02
CA LEU A 66 0.33 4.16 7.58
C LEU A 66 1.52 5.07 7.35
N LEU A 67 2.49 4.59 6.57
CA LEU A 67 3.74 5.28 6.27
C LEU A 67 3.87 5.52 4.77
N ALA A 68 4.54 6.60 4.38
CA ALA A 68 5.14 6.70 3.04
C ALA A 68 6.48 5.95 3.05
N ALA A 69 6.70 5.07 2.07
CA ALA A 69 7.89 4.24 2.02
C ALA A 69 9.16 5.09 1.79
N TYR A 70 10.15 5.03 2.71
CA TYR A 70 11.41 5.77 2.61
C TYR A 70 12.15 5.53 1.28
N GLY A 71 12.16 4.28 0.81
CA GLY A 71 12.72 3.86 -0.48
C GLY A 71 11.67 3.63 -1.56
N GLY A 72 10.55 4.37 -1.53
CA GLY A 72 9.43 4.17 -2.43
C GLY A 72 9.84 4.20 -3.90
N ARG A 73 9.42 3.18 -4.65
CA ARG A 73 9.65 2.99 -6.08
C ARG A 73 8.85 3.96 -6.92
N LEU A 74 7.69 4.38 -6.43
CA LEU A 74 6.78 5.33 -7.08
C LEU A 74 6.30 6.41 -6.11
N PRO A 75 5.86 7.58 -6.62
CA PRO A 75 5.24 8.60 -5.79
C PRO A 75 4.06 8.04 -5.00
N TYR A 76 3.99 8.39 -3.72
CA TYR A 76 2.99 7.89 -2.77
C TYR A 76 2.97 6.36 -2.63
N GLU A 77 4.11 5.68 -2.74
CA GLU A 77 4.19 4.30 -2.27
C GLU A 77 4.01 4.24 -0.75
N LEU A 78 3.08 3.40 -0.28
CA LEU A 78 2.66 3.35 1.13
C LEU A 78 2.82 1.95 1.72
N LEU A 79 3.02 1.94 3.04
CA LEU A 79 3.08 0.76 3.87
C LEU A 79 2.02 0.86 4.98
N ILE A 80 1.20 -0.18 5.15
CA ILE A 80 0.28 -0.34 6.28
C ILE A 80 0.71 -1.55 7.08
N ALA A 81 1.00 -1.38 8.37
CA ALA A 81 1.44 -2.48 9.21
C ALA A 81 0.85 -2.36 10.63
N PRO A 82 0.71 -3.46 11.38
CA PRO A 82 0.60 -3.42 12.83
C PRO A 82 1.74 -2.60 13.43
N ARG A 83 1.44 -1.75 14.39
CA ARG A 83 2.47 -1.03 15.15
C ARG A 83 3.35 -2.00 15.94
N GLU A 84 2.70 -2.94 16.62
CA GLU A 84 3.35 -3.98 17.41
C GLU A 84 3.52 -5.25 16.57
N HIS A 85 4.57 -6.03 16.87
CA HIS A 85 4.81 -7.28 16.16
C HIS A 85 3.62 -8.25 16.33
N PRO A 86 2.96 -8.69 15.25
CA PRO A 86 1.81 -9.57 15.34
C PRO A 86 2.23 -10.99 15.72
N GLY A 87 1.42 -11.70 16.50
CA GLY A 87 1.68 -13.09 16.89
C GLY A 87 1.37 -14.14 15.82
N GLY A 88 1.08 -13.73 14.58
CA GLY A 88 0.59 -14.61 13.52
C GLY A 88 0.49 -13.91 12.17
N ASN A 89 -0.10 -14.61 11.20
CA ASN A 89 -0.25 -14.13 9.83
C ASN A 89 -1.35 -13.07 9.68
N ALA A 90 -1.44 -12.43 8.51
CA ALA A 90 -2.43 -11.40 8.26
C ALA A 90 -3.86 -11.94 8.32
N PHE A 91 -4.10 -13.12 7.74
CA PHE A 91 -5.46 -13.67 7.60
C PHE A 91 -6.08 -14.18 8.91
N GLU A 92 -5.27 -14.42 9.93
CA GLU A 92 -5.68 -14.77 11.30
C GLU A 92 -5.75 -13.56 12.23
N SER A 93 -5.31 -12.40 11.75
CA SER A 93 -5.20 -11.17 12.55
C SER A 93 -6.51 -10.38 12.57
N GLU A 94 -6.98 -10.05 13.77
CA GLU A 94 -8.12 -9.13 13.99
C GLU A 94 -7.86 -7.71 13.43
N LEU A 95 -6.58 -7.36 13.19
CA LEU A 95 -6.18 -6.08 12.63
C LEU A 95 -6.26 -6.01 11.10
N LEU A 96 -6.49 -7.13 10.40
CA LEU A 96 -6.57 -7.12 8.93
C LEU A 96 -7.77 -6.29 8.45
N ALA A 97 -8.95 -6.46 9.04
CA ALA A 97 -10.13 -5.68 8.65
C ALA A 97 -9.94 -4.16 8.90
N PRO A 98 -9.45 -3.72 10.08
CA PRO A 98 -9.01 -2.34 10.30
C PRO A 98 -7.98 -1.84 9.29
N ALA A 99 -7.01 -2.68 8.88
CA ALA A 99 -5.98 -2.32 7.90
C ALA A 99 -6.58 -2.05 6.52
N LEU A 100 -7.59 -2.80 6.09
CA LEU A 100 -8.33 -2.50 4.87
C LEU A 100 -9.12 -1.17 4.97
N GLY A 101 -9.57 -0.80 6.17
CA GLY A 101 -10.12 0.53 6.44
C GLY A 101 -9.07 1.65 6.33
N VAL A 102 -7.83 1.40 6.77
CA VAL A 102 -6.69 2.30 6.56
C VAL A 102 -6.35 2.42 5.08
N LEU A 103 -6.33 1.32 4.34
CA LEU A 103 -6.13 1.30 2.89
C LEU A 103 -7.17 2.15 2.17
N SER A 104 -8.46 1.96 2.48
CA SER A 104 -9.54 2.77 1.88
C SER A 104 -9.33 4.27 2.12
N GLU A 105 -8.98 4.66 3.35
CA GLU A 105 -8.68 6.05 3.69
C GLU A 105 -7.45 6.59 2.95
N ALA A 106 -6.39 5.79 2.81
CA ALA A 106 -5.19 6.15 2.07
C ALA A 106 -5.52 6.43 0.58
N LEU A 107 -6.32 5.58 -0.05
CA LEU A 107 -6.76 5.76 -1.43
C LEU A 107 -7.65 7.00 -1.59
N ARG A 108 -8.53 7.30 -0.63
CA ARG A 108 -9.34 8.53 -0.66
C ARG A 108 -8.49 9.79 -0.62
N ARG A 109 -7.46 9.82 0.22
CA ARG A 109 -6.51 10.94 0.31
C ARG A 109 -5.71 11.09 -0.97
N LEU A 110 -5.19 9.99 -1.49
CA LEU A 110 -4.50 9.96 -2.79
C LEU A 110 -5.41 10.52 -3.90
N HIS A 111 -6.66 10.08 -3.97
CA HIS A 111 -7.61 10.56 -4.96
C HIS A 111 -7.98 12.03 -4.79
N ALA A 112 -7.93 12.58 -3.58
CA ALA A 112 -8.14 13.99 -3.34
C ALA A 112 -6.96 14.85 -3.84
N LEU A 113 -5.74 14.31 -3.81
CA LEU A 113 -4.52 15.00 -4.25
C LEU A 113 -4.30 14.89 -5.76
N GLU A 114 -4.42 13.68 -6.31
CA GLU A 114 -3.97 13.34 -7.66
C GLU A 114 -5.14 13.01 -8.61
N GLY A 115 -6.38 12.98 -8.11
CA GLY A 115 -7.54 12.43 -8.82
C GLY A 115 -7.56 10.90 -8.81
N PRO A 116 -8.55 10.26 -9.48
CA PRO A 116 -8.62 8.80 -9.56
C PRO A 116 -7.32 8.20 -10.13
N ALA A 117 -6.62 7.42 -9.32
CA ALA A 117 -5.30 6.89 -9.65
C ALA A 117 -5.34 5.36 -9.71
N PRO A 118 -4.78 4.74 -10.77
CA PRO A 118 -4.61 3.29 -10.80
C PRO A 118 -3.67 2.85 -9.66
N VAL A 119 -3.96 1.71 -9.05
CA VAL A 119 -3.23 1.24 -7.87
C VAL A 119 -3.02 -0.27 -7.88
N ASN A 120 -1.83 -0.70 -7.47
CA ASN A 120 -1.56 -2.05 -7.03
C ASN A 120 -1.50 -2.08 -5.50
N ALA A 121 -2.04 -3.10 -4.87
CA ALA A 121 -1.84 -3.35 -3.44
C ALA A 121 -1.74 -4.84 -3.18
N TRP A 122 -0.94 -5.26 -2.20
CA TRP A 122 -0.80 -6.68 -1.85
C TRP A 122 -0.42 -6.86 -0.39
N VAL A 123 -0.65 -8.08 0.09
CA VAL A 123 -0.38 -8.47 1.48
C VAL A 123 0.87 -9.32 1.55
N HIS A 124 1.81 -8.91 2.39
CA HIS A 124 2.86 -9.76 2.95
C HIS A 124 2.29 -10.42 4.19
N ASP A 125 2.06 -11.73 4.14
CA ASP A 125 1.24 -12.45 5.13
C ASP A 125 2.06 -13.08 6.26
N THR A 126 3.38 -13.20 6.12
CA THR A 126 4.25 -13.85 7.12
C THR A 126 5.09 -12.83 7.91
N GLY A 127 5.72 -13.30 8.99
CA GLY A 127 6.52 -12.46 9.87
C GLY A 127 5.70 -11.32 10.48
N HIS A 128 6.18 -10.09 10.30
CA HIS A 128 5.42 -8.89 10.63
C HIS A 128 4.64 -8.46 9.39
N TRP A 129 3.45 -9.04 9.26
CA TRP A 129 2.62 -8.85 8.09
C TRP A 129 2.32 -7.36 7.84
N HIS A 130 2.18 -7.01 6.58
CA HIS A 130 1.88 -5.64 6.16
C HIS A 130 1.22 -5.62 4.77
N VAL A 131 0.65 -4.48 4.43
CA VAL A 131 0.08 -4.19 3.11
C VAL A 131 0.95 -3.14 2.44
N GLU A 132 1.44 -3.46 1.25
CA GLU A 132 2.07 -2.48 0.37
C GLU A 132 1.03 -1.91 -0.59
N VAL A 133 1.14 -0.61 -0.86
CA VAL A 133 0.28 0.11 -1.80
C VAL A 133 1.17 0.88 -2.76
N LEU A 134 0.97 0.65 -4.04
CA LEU A 134 1.78 1.19 -5.11
C LEU A 134 0.90 1.92 -6.15
N PRO A 135 0.72 3.25 -5.99
CA PRO A 135 0.04 4.08 -6.98
C PRO A 135 0.82 4.16 -8.30
N ARG A 136 0.12 4.01 -9.42
CA ARG A 136 0.71 4.02 -10.77
C ARG A 136 0.56 5.40 -11.41
N LEU A 137 1.21 6.39 -10.80
CA LEU A 137 1.23 7.78 -11.30
C LEU A 137 2.28 8.02 -12.39
N THR A 138 3.32 7.17 -12.42
CA THR A 138 4.34 7.17 -13.48
C THR A 138 4.56 5.75 -13.99
N VAL A 139 5.21 5.64 -15.15
CA VAL A 139 5.52 4.36 -15.79
C VAL A 139 6.99 4.05 -15.57
N PHE A 140 7.29 2.84 -15.09
CA PHE A 140 8.66 2.35 -15.00
C PHE A 140 9.30 2.26 -16.39
N ALA A 141 10.51 2.79 -16.51
CA ALA A 141 11.27 2.83 -17.74
C ALA A 141 12.50 1.89 -17.65
N GLY A 142 13.47 2.09 -18.53
CA GLY A 142 14.58 1.15 -18.71
C GLY A 142 15.48 0.98 -17.49
N ILE A 143 15.65 2.01 -16.65
CA ILE A 143 16.50 1.91 -15.46
C ILE A 143 15.78 1.15 -14.34
N GLU A 144 14.49 1.41 -14.14
CA GLU A 144 13.67 0.72 -13.15
C GLU A 144 13.47 -0.75 -13.52
N LEU A 145 13.10 -1.01 -14.77
CA LEU A 145 12.82 -2.38 -15.25
C LEU A 145 14.10 -3.21 -15.46
N GLY A 146 15.18 -2.58 -15.93
CA GLY A 146 16.40 -3.28 -16.34
C GLY A 146 17.43 -3.42 -15.23
N ALA A 147 17.56 -2.41 -14.36
CA ALA A 147 18.57 -2.39 -13.31
C ALA A 147 17.99 -2.52 -11.89
N GLY A 148 16.66 -2.41 -11.73
CA GLY A 148 16.03 -2.40 -10.41
C GLY A 148 16.35 -1.14 -9.59
N ILE A 149 16.78 -0.07 -10.26
CA ILE A 149 17.07 1.23 -9.64
C ILE A 149 15.87 2.13 -9.88
N TYR A 150 15.20 2.54 -8.80
CA TYR A 150 13.98 3.32 -8.87
C TYR A 150 14.25 4.81 -8.73
N VAL A 151 13.62 5.61 -9.60
CA VAL A 151 13.66 7.06 -9.56
C VAL A 151 12.29 7.58 -9.16
N ASN A 152 12.17 8.02 -7.91
CA ASN A 152 10.97 8.66 -7.39
C ASN A 152 11.16 10.18 -7.38
N SER A 153 10.29 10.90 -8.10
CA SER A 153 10.34 12.36 -8.22
C SER A 153 9.69 13.09 -7.04
N LEU A 154 8.99 12.37 -6.16
CA LEU A 154 8.37 12.92 -4.96
C LEU A 154 9.07 12.36 -3.73
N ALA A 155 9.61 13.25 -2.89
CA ALA A 155 10.20 12.82 -1.63
C ALA A 155 9.12 12.16 -0.73
N PRO A 156 9.42 11.04 -0.06
CA PRO A 156 8.43 10.35 0.76
C PRO A 156 7.96 11.19 1.95
N GLU A 157 8.78 12.11 2.46
CA GLU A 157 8.40 13.07 3.50
C GLU A 157 7.33 14.04 2.99
N ASP A 158 7.49 14.55 1.77
CA ASP A 158 6.53 15.44 1.13
C ASP A 158 5.23 14.69 0.79
N ALA A 159 5.34 13.44 0.32
CA ALA A 159 4.19 12.57 0.09
C ALA A 159 3.39 12.35 1.38
N ALA A 160 4.08 12.07 2.49
CA ALA A 160 3.43 11.88 3.78
C ALA A 160 2.77 13.16 4.29
N ALA A 161 3.42 14.32 4.14
CA ALA A 161 2.87 15.62 4.49
C ALA A 161 1.59 15.92 3.69
N ALA A 162 1.63 15.78 2.37
CA ALA A 162 0.46 15.99 1.52
C ALA A 162 -0.71 15.07 1.88
N LEU A 163 -0.44 13.78 2.13
CA LEU A 163 -1.46 12.82 2.55
C LEU A 163 -2.03 13.14 3.94
N ARG A 164 -1.24 13.67 4.88
CA ARG A 164 -1.72 14.14 6.19
C ARG A 164 -2.70 15.30 6.02
N ASP A 165 -2.38 16.24 5.14
CA ASP A 165 -3.15 17.47 4.91
C ASP A 165 -4.45 17.21 4.12
N ALA A 166 -4.48 16.19 3.27
CA ALA A 166 -5.65 15.77 2.49
C ALA A 166 -6.81 15.17 3.34
N ARG A 167 -6.81 15.36 4.67
CA ARG A 167 -7.89 14.93 5.56
C ARG A 167 -9.22 15.58 5.17
N GLY A 168 -10.18 14.77 4.71
CA GLY A 168 -11.60 15.13 4.73
C GLY A 168 -12.20 15.73 3.45
N THR A 169 -11.56 15.62 2.28
CA THR A 169 -12.16 16.06 1.01
C THR A 169 -12.40 14.87 0.08
N VAL A 170 -13.65 14.37 0.01
CA VAL A 170 -14.39 14.00 -1.22
C VAL A 170 -15.77 13.46 -0.80
N PRO A 171 -16.89 14.08 -1.26
CA PRO A 171 -18.21 13.48 -1.15
C PRO A 171 -18.28 12.24 -2.04
N VAL A 172 -18.70 11.10 -1.48
CA VAL A 172 -19.04 9.92 -2.28
C VAL A 172 -20.20 10.30 -3.19
N ARG A 173 -19.94 10.60 -4.47
CA ARG A 173 -21.01 10.62 -5.48
C ARG A 173 -21.48 9.19 -5.63
N GLY A 174 -22.64 8.90 -5.04
CA GLY A 174 -23.30 7.60 -5.12
C GLY A 174 -23.40 7.16 -6.58
N LEU A 175 -23.08 5.88 -6.81
CA LEU A 175 -23.33 5.18 -8.07
C LEU A 175 -24.78 5.44 -8.48
N SER A 176 -24.97 6.23 -9.53
CA SER A 176 -26.28 6.34 -10.17
C SER A 176 -26.61 4.99 -10.80
N PRO A 177 -27.80 4.40 -10.54
CA PRO A 177 -28.17 3.14 -11.17
C PRO A 177 -28.19 3.34 -12.69
N LYS A 178 -27.47 2.47 -13.40
CA LYS A 178 -27.46 2.42 -14.86
C LYS A 178 -28.91 2.35 -15.33
N ARG A 179 -29.39 3.42 -15.99
CA ARG A 179 -30.62 3.37 -16.77
C ARG A 179 -30.40 2.37 -17.90
N SER A 180 -31.09 1.24 -17.83
CA SER A 180 -31.35 0.39 -18.98
C SER A 180 -32.03 1.23 -20.06
N GLN A 181 -31.38 1.40 -21.19
CA GLN A 181 -32.00 1.91 -22.41
C GLN A 181 -32.45 0.72 -23.28
N PRO A 182 -33.51 0.93 -24.09
CA PRO A 182 -34.41 -0.12 -24.59
C PRO A 182 -33.81 -1.01 -25.69
#